data_AF-A0A0V0Y1H3-F1
#
_entry.id   AF-A0A0V0Y1H3-F1
#
_cell.length_a   1.000
_cell.length_b   1.000
_cell.length_c   1.000
_cell.angle_alpha   90.00
_cell.angle_beta   90.00
_cell.angle_gamma   90.00
#
_symmetry.space_group_name_H-M   'P 1'
#
loop_
_entity.id
_entity.type
_entity.pdbx_description
1 polymer ?
#
loop_
_entity_poly.entity_id
_entity_poly.type
_entity_poly.pdbx_seq_one_letter_code
_entity_poly.pdbx_strand_id
1 'polypeptide(L)'
;LGWYMVKSGLESGEANSHARISQYRLTAHLSLAVGLYGLLFWYGLSSVFPPSANYSIAGMKRLKLLSILSVVSTSLTTISGGFVAGLNAGLVYNSWPKFANRWIPTDLLTMNPTWLNFFDNPTTVQFVHRNLAYMTVALVTATWLVGCRLPLNKRCRRILHAVVTIAYLQAAIGVGTLLHHVPVSMGALHQSNSLALFSFCLWLLNELRRIPPV
;
A
#
# COMPACT_ATOMS: atom_id res chain seq x y z
N LEU A 1 19.71 0.07 7.67
CA LEU A 1 19.06 0.67 6.48
C LEU A 1 18.82 2.17 6.60
N GLY A 2 18.25 2.67 7.69
CA GLY A 2 18.06 4.13 7.88
C GLY A 2 19.35 4.95 7.76
N TRP A 3 20.42 4.55 8.45
CA TRP A 3 21.75 5.16 8.31
C TRP A 3 22.28 5.16 6.86
N TYR A 4 22.12 4.03 6.15
CA TYR A 4 22.56 3.89 4.75
C TYR A 4 21.78 4.79 3.78
N MET A 5 20.50 5.05 4.08
CA MET A 5 19.64 6.00 3.37
C MET A 5 20.11 7.44 3.62
N VAL A 6 20.38 7.81 4.88
CA VAL A 6 20.86 9.15 5.24
C VAL A 6 22.24 9.43 4.64
N LYS A 7 23.19 8.50 4.78
CA LYS A 7 24.53 8.61 4.19
C LYS A 7 24.48 8.88 2.67
N SER A 8 23.52 8.27 1.98
CA SER A 8 23.34 8.46 0.53
C SER A 8 23.04 9.90 0.11
N GLY A 9 22.26 10.62 0.93
CA GLY A 9 21.93 12.01 0.65
C GLY A 9 23.07 12.98 0.98
N LEU A 10 24.03 12.55 1.81
CA LEU A 10 25.22 13.34 2.16
C LEU A 10 26.36 13.13 1.16
N GLU A 11 26.45 11.95 0.55
CA GLU A 11 27.48 11.60 -0.44
C GLU A 11 27.17 12.12 -1.86
N SER A 12 25.96 12.63 -2.13
CA SER A 12 25.58 13.15 -3.45
C SER A 12 26.22 14.50 -3.82
N GLY A 13 27.10 15.03 -2.97
CA GLY A 13 28.21 15.89 -3.35
C GLY A 13 27.90 17.05 -4.31
N GLU A 14 27.18 18.07 -3.84
CA GLU A 14 27.27 19.43 -4.38
C GLU A 14 26.75 20.39 -3.30
N ALA A 15 27.50 21.44 -2.96
CA ALA A 15 27.18 22.37 -1.86
C ALA A 15 25.84 23.14 -2.03
N ASN A 16 25.15 22.96 -3.16
CA ASN A 16 23.87 23.55 -3.50
C ASN A 16 22.86 22.55 -4.12
N SER A 17 23.15 21.25 -4.16
CA SER A 17 22.18 20.25 -4.63
C SER A 17 21.43 19.68 -3.42
N HIS A 18 20.09 19.71 -3.45
CA HIS A 18 19.28 19.11 -2.40
C HIS A 18 19.72 17.65 -2.19
N ALA A 19 20.01 17.26 -0.94
CA ALA A 19 20.37 15.89 -0.58
C ALA A 19 19.32 14.90 -1.11
N ARG A 20 19.58 14.26 -2.27
CA ARG A 20 18.64 13.34 -2.91
C ARG A 20 18.93 11.94 -2.44
N ILE A 21 18.04 11.44 -1.58
CA ILE A 21 18.03 10.04 -1.19
C ILE A 21 17.59 9.20 -2.38
N SER A 22 18.38 8.19 -2.74
CA SER A 22 18.01 7.25 -3.81
C SER A 22 16.67 6.57 -3.52
N GLN A 23 15.77 6.58 -4.51
CA GLN A 23 14.45 5.92 -4.48
C GLN A 23 14.54 4.44 -4.09
N TYR A 24 15.60 3.75 -4.49
CA TYR A 24 15.86 2.37 -4.11
C TYR A 24 16.08 2.23 -2.60
N ARG A 25 16.89 3.12 -2.01
CA ARG A 25 17.22 3.09 -0.57
C ARG A 25 16.01 3.50 0.27
N LEU A 26 15.29 4.53 -0.14
CA LEU A 26 14.05 4.97 0.49
C LEU A 26 13.02 3.84 0.51
N THR A 27 12.78 3.23 -0.65
CA THR A 27 11.79 2.15 -0.79
C THR A 27 12.21 0.91 -0.02
N ALA A 28 13.50 0.54 -0.03
CA ALA A 28 14.01 -0.57 0.76
C ALA A 28 13.84 -0.34 2.27
N HIS A 29 14.09 0.89 2.75
CA HIS A 29 13.89 1.25 4.14
C HIS A 29 12.42 1.17 4.54
N LEU A 30 11.52 1.75 3.74
CA LEU A 30 10.07 1.68 3.93
C LEU A 30 9.58 0.22 3.96
N SER A 31 10.01 -0.59 2.99
CA SER A 31 9.63 -2.00 2.88
C SER A 31 10.03 -2.80 4.11
N LEU A 32 11.27 -2.62 4.58
CA LEU A 32 11.75 -3.28 5.78
C LEU A 32 10.98 -2.83 7.03
N ALA A 33 10.73 -1.52 7.17
CA ALA A 33 9.99 -0.97 8.29
C ALA A 33 8.56 -1.52 8.35
N VAL A 34 7.83 -1.51 7.22
CA VAL A 34 6.47 -2.06 7.11
C VAL A 34 6.46 -3.57 7.36
N GLY A 35 7.46 -4.31 6.86
CA GLY A 35 7.59 -5.74 7.09
C GLY A 35 7.79 -6.08 8.57
N LEU A 36 8.74 -5.42 9.24
CA LEU A 36 8.98 -5.60 10.67
C LEU A 36 7.76 -5.20 11.51
N TYR A 37 7.16 -4.06 11.20
CA TYR A 37 5.91 -3.62 11.84
C TYR A 37 4.80 -4.68 11.67
N GLY A 38 4.61 -5.19 10.46
CA GLY A 38 3.58 -6.19 10.16
C GLY A 38 3.78 -7.49 10.94
N LEU A 39 5.02 -7.97 11.07
CA LEU A 39 5.34 -9.13 11.89
C LEU A 39 5.01 -8.88 13.37
N LEU A 40 5.50 -7.80 13.95
CA LEU A 40 5.26 -7.46 15.35
C LEU A 40 3.76 -7.27 15.63
N PHE A 41 3.06 -6.56 14.74
CA PHE A 41 1.63 -6.34 14.85
C PHE A 41 0.84 -7.64 14.76
N TRP A 42 1.21 -8.53 13.83
CA TRP A 42 0.60 -9.86 13.72
C TRP A 42 0.80 -10.70 14.98
N TYR A 43 2.01 -10.76 15.53
CA TYR A 43 2.30 -11.48 16.78
C TYR A 43 1.53 -10.87 17.96
N GLY A 44 1.52 -9.54 18.09
CA GLY A 44 0.75 -8.85 19.12
C GLY A 44 -0.74 -9.18 19.07
N LEU A 45 -1.36 -9.10 17.89
CA LEU A 45 -2.76 -9.52 17.70
C LEU A 45 -2.97 -10.99 18.07
N SER A 46 -2.00 -11.84 17.72
CA SER A 46 -2.06 -13.27 17.96
C SER A 46 -2.02 -13.65 19.43
N SER A 47 -1.30 -12.86 20.24
CA SER A 47 -1.20 -13.05 21.68
C SER A 47 -2.38 -12.47 22.44
N VAL A 48 -2.97 -11.37 21.95
CA VAL A 48 -4.07 -10.66 22.64
C VAL A 48 -5.43 -11.24 22.27
N PHE A 49 -5.63 -11.65 21.02
CA PHE A 49 -6.94 -12.03 20.52
C PHE A 49 -6.99 -13.50 20.07
N PRO A 50 -7.91 -14.30 20.60
CA PRO A 50 -8.17 -15.62 20.06
C PRO A 50 -8.78 -15.49 18.66
N PRO A 51 -8.52 -16.43 17.74
CA PRO A 51 -9.15 -16.45 16.44
C PRO A 51 -10.67 -16.53 16.58
N SER A 52 -11.38 -15.79 15.75
CA SER A 52 -12.80 -15.53 15.99
C SER A 52 -13.72 -16.17 14.95
N ALA A 53 -13.18 -16.58 13.80
CA ALA A 53 -13.98 -17.09 12.71
C ALA A 53 -13.99 -18.63 12.64
N ASN A 54 -15.20 -19.19 12.58
CA ASN A 54 -15.39 -20.63 12.39
C ASN A 54 -15.07 -21.02 10.95
N TYR A 55 -13.97 -21.74 10.77
CA TYR A 55 -13.45 -22.13 9.46
C TYR A 55 -14.24 -23.23 8.74
N SER A 56 -15.20 -23.85 9.41
CA SER A 56 -16.04 -24.92 8.86
C SER A 56 -17.13 -24.42 7.91
N ILE A 57 -17.33 -23.10 7.80
CA ILE A 57 -18.41 -22.50 7.03
C ILE A 57 -18.01 -22.36 5.55
N ALA A 58 -18.94 -22.71 4.64
CA ALA A 58 -18.78 -22.51 3.20
C ALA A 58 -18.47 -21.02 2.89
N GLY A 59 -17.47 -20.77 2.04
CA GLY A 59 -17.03 -19.42 1.69
C GLY A 59 -15.89 -18.83 2.55
N MET A 60 -15.59 -19.41 3.72
CA MET A 60 -14.49 -18.94 4.58
C MET A 60 -13.10 -19.05 3.92
N LYS A 61 -12.86 -20.12 3.14
CA LYS A 61 -11.62 -20.27 2.36
C LYS A 61 -11.46 -19.15 1.34
N ARG A 62 -12.54 -18.77 0.66
CA ARG A 62 -12.55 -17.67 -0.31
C ARG A 62 -12.31 -16.32 0.36
N LEU A 63 -12.97 -16.05 1.50
CA LEU A 63 -12.74 -14.82 2.28
C LEU A 63 -11.28 -14.73 2.74
N LYS A 64 -10.70 -15.84 3.23
CA LYS A 64 -9.29 -15.90 3.62
C LYS A 64 -8.37 -15.59 2.44
N LEU A 65 -8.59 -16.23 1.29
CA LEU A 65 -7.79 -15.97 0.09
C LEU A 65 -7.85 -14.49 -0.32
N LEU A 66 -9.05 -13.91 -0.37
CA LEU A 66 -9.22 -12.49 -0.67
C LEU A 66 -8.56 -11.57 0.38
N SER A 67 -8.58 -11.96 1.66
CA SER A 67 -7.89 -11.21 2.73
C SER A 67 -6.37 -11.28 2.57
N ILE A 68 -5.82 -12.44 2.18
CA ILE A 68 -4.38 -12.59 1.85
C ILE A 68 -4.03 -11.70 0.66
N LEU A 69 -4.82 -11.77 -0.43
CA LEU A 69 -4.61 -10.94 -1.61
C LEU A 69 -4.71 -9.44 -1.29
N SER A 70 -5.62 -9.05 -0.38
CA SER A 70 -5.73 -7.65 0.07
C SER A 70 -4.48 -7.19 0.83
N VAL A 71 -3.94 -8.03 1.72
CA VAL A 71 -2.66 -7.76 2.40
C VAL A 71 -1.53 -7.61 1.38
N VAL A 72 -1.38 -8.58 0.46
CA VAL A 72 -0.32 -8.56 -0.56
C VAL A 72 -0.44 -7.33 -1.46
N SER A 73 -1.63 -7.02 -1.96
CA SER A 73 -1.89 -5.86 -2.83
C SER A 73 -1.60 -4.54 -2.11
N THR A 74 -2.01 -4.41 -0.84
CA THR A 74 -1.73 -3.22 -0.03
C THR A 74 -0.22 -3.06 0.21
N SER A 75 0.49 -4.15 0.49
CA SER A 75 1.96 -4.13 0.63
C SER A 75 2.64 -3.68 -0.66
N LEU A 76 2.28 -4.28 -1.81
CA LEU A 76 2.85 -3.90 -3.11
C LEU A 76 2.58 -2.44 -3.46
N THR A 77 1.36 -1.96 -3.18
CA THR A 77 1.00 -0.54 -3.41
C THR A 77 1.79 0.40 -2.50
N THR A 78 1.99 0.02 -1.24
CA THR A 78 2.80 0.79 -0.28
C THR A 78 4.27 0.87 -0.73
N ILE A 79 4.84 -0.25 -1.17
CA ILE A 79 6.21 -0.31 -1.70
C ILE A 79 6.33 0.55 -2.97
N SER A 80 5.40 0.43 -3.91
CA SER A 80 5.33 1.27 -5.11
C SER A 80 5.23 2.77 -4.76
N GLY A 81 4.51 3.13 -3.70
CA GLY A 81 4.44 4.50 -3.19
C GLY A 81 5.80 5.05 -2.71
N GLY A 82 6.69 4.18 -2.22
CA GLY A 82 8.08 4.53 -1.89
C GLY A 82 8.86 5.01 -3.11
N PHE A 83 8.71 4.34 -4.25
CA PHE A 83 9.32 4.78 -5.51
C PHE A 83 8.73 6.10 -6.00
N VAL A 84 7.40 6.27 -5.88
CA VAL A 84 6.73 7.53 -6.25
C VAL A 84 7.29 8.71 -5.44
N ALA A 85 7.45 8.52 -4.13
CA ALA A 85 8.03 9.54 -3.25
C ALA A 85 9.50 9.80 -3.58
N GLY A 86 10.31 8.76 -3.79
CA GLY A 86 11.75 8.89 -4.07
C GLY A 86 12.07 9.57 -5.40
N LEU A 87 11.24 9.34 -6.44
CA LEU A 87 11.40 9.97 -7.75
C LEU A 87 10.70 11.33 -7.88
N ASN A 88 9.97 11.78 -6.86
CA ASN A 88 8.99 12.88 -6.98
C ASN A 88 7.97 12.64 -8.11
N ALA A 89 7.67 11.38 -8.42
CA ALA A 89 6.79 10.99 -9.52
C ALA A 89 5.34 11.47 -9.34
N GLY A 90 4.95 11.82 -8.11
CA GLY A 90 3.65 12.43 -7.82
C GLY A 90 3.44 13.79 -8.48
N LEU A 91 4.50 14.46 -8.94
CA LEU A 91 4.47 15.78 -9.58
C LEU A 91 4.42 15.73 -11.11
N VAL A 92 4.41 14.54 -11.73
CA VAL A 92 4.51 14.40 -13.19
C VAL A 92 3.17 14.72 -13.86
N TYR A 93 2.12 13.95 -13.54
CA TYR A 93 0.77 14.18 -14.07
C TYR A 93 -0.23 14.50 -12.96
N ASN A 94 -0.50 15.76 -12.63
CA ASN A 94 -1.40 16.11 -11.50
C ASN A 94 -2.90 16.13 -11.84
N SER A 95 -3.33 15.34 -12.82
CA SER A 95 -4.75 15.14 -13.15
C SER A 95 -5.21 13.74 -12.80
N TRP A 96 -6.52 13.59 -12.58
CA TRP A 96 -7.19 12.32 -12.33
C TRP A 96 -8.59 12.33 -12.97
N PRO A 97 -9.07 11.22 -13.57
CA PRO A 97 -8.44 9.90 -13.66
C PRO A 97 -7.41 9.77 -14.80
N LYS A 98 -7.41 10.71 -15.75
CA LYS A 98 -6.49 10.73 -16.89
C LYS A 98 -5.10 11.26 -16.49
N PHE A 99 -4.11 10.94 -17.31
CA PHE A 99 -2.77 11.54 -17.30
C PHE A 99 -2.75 12.70 -18.30
N ALA A 100 -2.99 13.91 -17.79
CA ALA A 100 -3.42 15.09 -18.54
C ALA A 100 -4.60 14.75 -19.47
N ASN A 101 -4.38 14.85 -20.78
CA ASN A 101 -5.42 14.61 -21.78
C ASN A 101 -5.53 13.14 -22.23
N ARG A 102 -4.68 12.24 -21.71
CA ARG A 102 -4.56 10.84 -22.16
C ARG A 102 -4.88 9.84 -21.05
N TRP A 103 -5.38 8.66 -21.42
CA TRP A 103 -5.55 7.55 -20.47
C TRP A 103 -4.24 6.79 -20.21
N ILE A 104 -3.40 6.70 -21.23
CA ILE A 104 -2.09 6.05 -21.18
C ILE A 104 -1.06 7.09 -21.63
N PRO A 105 -0.08 7.45 -20.78
CA PRO A 105 1.02 8.33 -21.17
C PRO A 105 1.86 7.70 -22.30
N THR A 106 2.43 8.54 -23.17
CA THR A 106 3.27 8.06 -24.29
C THR A 106 4.72 7.81 -23.88
N ASP A 107 5.11 8.34 -22.72
CA ASP A 107 6.48 8.36 -22.19
C ASP A 107 6.75 7.24 -21.17
N LEU A 108 6.00 6.13 -21.24
CA LEU A 108 6.13 5.00 -20.29
C LEU A 108 7.39 4.14 -20.49
N LEU A 109 7.90 3.97 -21.71
CA LEU A 109 9.00 3.05 -22.01
C LEU A 109 10.15 3.78 -22.73
N THR A 110 10.51 4.95 -22.22
CA THR A 110 11.53 5.83 -22.82
C THR A 110 12.96 5.47 -22.42
N MET A 111 13.16 4.76 -21.30
CA MET A 111 14.50 4.35 -20.83
C MET A 111 14.91 3.00 -21.41
N ASN A 112 16.22 2.84 -21.64
CA ASN A 112 16.87 1.59 -22.04
C ASN A 112 17.90 1.16 -20.98
N PRO A 113 17.93 -0.13 -20.57
CA PRO A 113 16.99 -1.20 -20.90
C PRO A 113 15.57 -0.95 -20.35
N THR A 114 14.55 -1.55 -21.00
CA THR A 114 13.13 -1.25 -20.77
C THR A 114 12.66 -1.47 -19.34
N TRP A 115 13.24 -2.44 -18.61
CA TRP A 115 12.86 -2.73 -17.23
C TRP A 115 13.18 -1.58 -16.25
N LEU A 116 14.14 -0.70 -16.56
CA LEU A 116 14.45 0.46 -15.74
C LEU A 116 13.27 1.42 -15.62
N ASN A 117 12.38 1.47 -16.62
CA ASN A 117 11.22 2.36 -16.57
C ASN A 117 10.34 2.08 -15.34
N PHE A 118 10.26 0.83 -14.88
CA PHE A 118 9.44 0.49 -13.71
C PHE A 118 10.00 0.98 -12.38
N PHE A 119 11.24 1.46 -12.35
CA PHE A 119 11.94 1.86 -11.12
C PHE A 119 12.52 3.28 -11.18
N ASP A 120 12.86 3.76 -12.37
CA ASP A 120 13.57 5.03 -12.59
C ASP A 120 12.81 6.02 -13.48
N ASN A 121 11.82 5.58 -14.28
CA ASN A 121 10.97 6.47 -15.06
C ASN A 121 9.81 6.97 -14.18
N PRO A 122 9.76 8.27 -13.83
CA PRO A 122 8.73 8.80 -12.94
C PRO A 122 7.31 8.60 -13.48
N THR A 123 7.09 8.74 -14.80
CA THR A 123 5.78 8.54 -15.42
C THR A 123 5.29 7.11 -15.23
N THR A 124 6.17 6.13 -15.45
CA THR A 124 5.85 4.71 -15.35
C THR A 124 5.63 4.29 -13.91
N VAL A 125 6.47 4.75 -12.99
CA VAL A 125 6.30 4.53 -11.56
C VAL A 125 4.96 5.12 -11.07
N GLN A 126 4.62 6.34 -11.50
CA GLN A 126 3.33 6.95 -11.18
C GLN A 126 2.17 6.14 -11.77
N PHE A 127 2.28 5.69 -13.03
CA PHE A 127 1.26 4.89 -13.69
C PHE A 127 1.02 3.56 -12.99
N VAL A 128 2.09 2.82 -12.67
CA VAL A 128 2.04 1.55 -11.95
C VAL A 128 1.40 1.74 -10.58
N HIS A 129 1.81 2.76 -9.82
CA HIS A 129 1.26 3.02 -8.50
C HIS A 129 -0.26 3.26 -8.52
N ARG A 130 -0.76 4.07 -9.47
CA ARG A 130 -2.20 4.32 -9.59
C ARG A 130 -2.99 3.05 -9.92
N ASN A 131 -2.48 2.22 -10.83
CA ASN A 131 -3.15 0.98 -11.20
C ASN A 131 -3.14 -0.05 -10.05
N LEU A 132 -2.03 -0.12 -9.29
CA LEU A 132 -1.97 -0.92 -8.06
C LEU A 132 -2.96 -0.41 -7.00
N ALA A 133 -3.15 0.90 -6.88
CA ALA A 133 -4.15 1.48 -5.98
C ALA A 133 -5.58 1.08 -6.38
N TYR A 134 -5.93 1.15 -7.68
CA TYR A 134 -7.23 0.68 -8.17
C TYR A 134 -7.45 -0.81 -7.91
N MET A 135 -6.44 -1.65 -8.20
CA MET A 135 -6.49 -3.08 -7.92
C MET A 135 -6.69 -3.35 -6.43
N THR A 136 -6.01 -2.60 -5.55
CA THR A 136 -6.14 -2.73 -4.10
C THR A 136 -7.54 -2.39 -3.63
N VAL A 137 -8.12 -1.28 -4.09
CA VAL A 137 -9.51 -0.90 -3.74
C VAL A 137 -10.50 -1.95 -4.25
N ALA A 138 -10.31 -2.47 -5.46
CA ALA A 138 -11.16 -3.51 -6.02
C ALA A 138 -11.08 -4.81 -5.20
N LEU A 139 -9.87 -5.26 -4.84
CA LEU A 139 -9.66 -6.45 -4.01
C LEU A 139 -10.23 -6.29 -2.60
N VAL A 140 -10.02 -5.15 -1.95
CA VAL A 140 -10.60 -4.85 -0.64
C VAL A 140 -12.13 -4.82 -0.71
N THR A 141 -12.70 -4.22 -1.75
CA THR A 141 -14.16 -4.20 -1.96
C THR A 141 -14.70 -5.61 -2.20
N ALA A 142 -14.01 -6.44 -2.99
CA ALA A 142 -14.39 -7.84 -3.19
C ALA A 142 -14.34 -8.65 -1.88
N THR A 143 -13.30 -8.45 -1.06
CA THR A 143 -13.17 -9.03 0.29
C THR A 143 -14.36 -8.63 1.16
N TRP A 144 -14.71 -7.35 1.16
CA TRP A 144 -15.85 -6.80 1.89
C TRP A 144 -17.19 -7.40 1.44
N LEU A 145 -17.46 -7.44 0.14
CA LEU A 145 -18.70 -8.01 -0.43
C LEU A 145 -18.87 -9.49 -0.10
N VAL A 146 -17.79 -10.27 -0.13
CA VAL A 146 -17.82 -11.69 0.25
C VAL A 146 -18.02 -11.82 1.76
N GLY A 147 -17.29 -11.04 2.57
CA GLY A 147 -17.36 -11.13 4.03
C GLY A 147 -18.71 -10.70 4.61
N CYS A 148 -19.39 -9.71 4.01
CA CYS A 148 -20.70 -9.25 4.48
C CYS A 148 -21.78 -10.32 4.41
N ARG A 149 -21.66 -11.27 3.46
CA ARG A 149 -22.59 -12.39 3.27
C ARG A 149 -22.32 -13.58 4.20
N LEU A 150 -21.22 -13.53 4.96
CA LEU A 150 -20.84 -14.61 5.87
C LEU A 150 -21.28 -14.31 7.31
N PRO A 151 -21.56 -15.34 8.13
CA PRO A 151 -21.91 -15.20 9.53
C PRO A 151 -20.66 -14.92 10.39
N LEU A 152 -20.02 -13.77 10.15
CA LEU A 152 -18.88 -13.31 10.93
C LEU A 152 -19.33 -12.79 12.30
N ASN A 153 -18.54 -13.07 13.35
CA ASN A 153 -18.73 -12.48 14.67
C ASN A 153 -18.61 -10.94 14.63
N LYS A 154 -19.05 -10.29 15.71
CA LYS A 154 -19.12 -8.81 15.82
C LYS A 154 -17.75 -8.13 15.63
N ARG A 155 -16.65 -8.71 16.12
CA ARG A 155 -15.31 -8.12 16.01
C ARG A 155 -14.81 -8.19 14.56
N CYS A 156 -14.80 -9.38 13.97
CA CYS A 156 -14.40 -9.59 12.58
C CYS A 156 -15.24 -8.75 11.60
N ARG A 157 -16.55 -8.64 11.81
CA ARG A 157 -17.43 -7.79 11.00
C ARG A 157 -17.07 -6.30 11.10
N ARG A 158 -16.81 -5.78 12.30
CA ARG A 158 -16.35 -4.39 12.47
C ARG A 158 -15.03 -4.12 11.73
N ILE A 159 -14.07 -5.04 11.85
CA ILE A 159 -12.77 -4.94 11.16
C ILE A 159 -12.98 -4.98 9.64
N LEU A 160 -13.85 -5.85 9.13
CA LEU A 160 -14.19 -5.92 7.71
C LEU A 160 -14.74 -4.58 7.18
N HIS A 161 -15.64 -3.92 7.91
CA HIS A 161 -16.14 -2.58 7.55
C HIS A 161 -15.05 -1.50 7.67
N ALA A 162 -14.18 -1.59 8.67
CA ALA A 162 -13.08 -0.65 8.83
C ALA A 162 -12.10 -0.74 7.64
N VAL A 163 -11.73 -1.95 7.21
CA VAL A 163 -10.83 -2.17 6.06
C VAL A 163 -11.34 -1.47 4.80
N VAL A 164 -12.63 -1.66 4.45
CA VAL A 164 -13.17 -1.02 3.24
C VAL A 164 -13.23 0.51 3.39
N THR A 165 -13.63 1.01 4.56
CA THR A 165 -13.70 2.45 4.84
C THR A 165 -12.32 3.11 4.70
N ILE A 166 -11.30 2.51 5.33
CA ILE A 166 -9.91 3.01 5.29
C ILE A 166 -9.35 2.93 3.86
N ALA A 167 -9.73 1.93 3.05
CA ALA A 167 -9.29 1.82 1.66
C ALA A 167 -9.86 2.93 0.77
N TYR A 168 -11.14 3.28 0.91
CA TYR A 168 -11.72 4.41 0.18
C TYR A 168 -11.15 5.75 0.69
N LEU A 169 -10.90 5.88 1.99
CA LEU A 169 -10.20 7.03 2.55
C LEU A 169 -8.78 7.14 1.97
N GLN A 170 -8.05 6.03 1.84
CA GLN A 170 -6.72 5.99 1.23
C GLN A 170 -6.75 6.51 -0.21
N ALA A 171 -7.72 6.02 -1.01
CA ALA A 171 -7.88 6.46 -2.39
C ALA A 171 -8.21 7.96 -2.47
N ALA A 172 -9.11 8.45 -1.62
CA ALA A 172 -9.48 9.87 -1.57
C ALA A 172 -8.28 10.75 -1.20
N ILE A 173 -7.51 10.38 -0.17
CA ILE A 173 -6.30 11.10 0.22
C ILE A 173 -5.25 11.04 -0.90
N GLY A 174 -5.10 9.89 -1.58
CA GLY A 174 -4.14 9.73 -2.67
C GLY A 174 -4.47 10.60 -3.88
N VAL A 175 -5.74 10.62 -4.29
CA VAL A 175 -6.23 11.53 -5.35
C VAL A 175 -6.08 12.98 -4.93
N GLY A 176 -6.43 13.33 -3.68
CA GLY A 176 -6.23 14.69 -3.16
C GLY A 176 -4.76 15.10 -3.18
N THR A 177 -3.86 14.22 -2.72
CA THR A 177 -2.40 14.46 -2.72
C THR A 177 -1.91 14.72 -4.13
N LEU A 178 -2.42 13.97 -5.12
CA LEU A 178 -2.09 14.16 -6.51
C LEU A 178 -2.59 15.51 -7.06
N LEU A 179 -3.86 15.84 -6.86
CA LEU A 179 -4.48 17.06 -7.41
C LEU A 179 -3.89 18.34 -6.79
N HIS A 180 -3.44 18.27 -5.53
CA HIS A 180 -2.82 19.41 -4.84
C HIS A 180 -1.29 19.48 -4.98
N HIS A 181 -0.70 18.75 -5.93
CA HIS A 181 0.75 18.76 -6.19
C HIS A 181 1.61 18.32 -4.99
N VAL A 182 1.17 17.25 -4.32
CA VAL A 182 1.91 16.55 -3.25
C VAL A 182 2.35 17.47 -2.10
N PRO A 183 1.44 18.19 -1.41
CA PRO A 183 1.79 18.91 -0.19
C PRO A 183 2.31 17.91 0.86
N VAL A 184 3.37 18.26 1.59
CA VAL A 184 4.03 17.37 2.55
C VAL A 184 3.04 16.80 3.57
N SER A 185 2.12 17.62 4.07
CA SER A 185 1.09 17.19 5.03
C SER A 185 0.16 16.12 4.44
N MET A 186 -0.28 16.27 3.19
CA MET A 186 -1.13 15.29 2.51
C MET A 186 -0.36 14.02 2.14
N GLY A 187 0.90 14.17 1.69
CA GLY A 187 1.79 13.04 1.44
C GLY A 187 2.04 12.20 2.70
N ALA A 188 2.28 12.87 3.84
CA ALA A 188 2.42 12.20 5.13
C ALA A 188 1.11 11.52 5.56
N LEU A 189 -0.03 12.21 5.45
CA LEU A 189 -1.34 11.64 5.75
C LEU A 189 -1.64 10.40 4.88
N HIS A 190 -1.31 10.45 3.59
CA HIS A 190 -1.46 9.33 2.66
C HIS A 190 -0.60 8.13 3.08
N GLN A 191 0.65 8.36 3.48
CA GLN A 191 1.54 7.30 3.96
C GLN A 191 1.04 6.70 5.29
N SER A 192 0.61 7.54 6.23
CA SER A 192 0.05 7.08 7.52
C SER A 192 -1.21 6.25 7.34
N ASN A 193 -2.14 6.68 6.49
CA ASN A 193 -3.36 5.91 6.21
C ASN A 193 -3.07 4.63 5.40
N SER A 194 -2.00 4.61 4.58
CA SER A 194 -1.53 3.38 3.91
C SER A 194 -1.08 2.34 4.93
N LEU A 195 -0.34 2.76 5.96
CA LEU A 195 0.06 1.88 7.05
C LEU A 195 -1.16 1.39 7.83
N ALA A 196 -2.11 2.27 8.15
CA ALA A 196 -3.36 1.88 8.81
C ALA A 196 -4.15 0.86 7.98
N LEU A 197 -4.28 1.06 6.67
CA LEU A 197 -4.93 0.09 5.77
C LEU A 197 -4.24 -1.28 5.84
N PHE A 198 -2.91 -1.30 5.76
CA PHE A 198 -2.13 -2.52 5.89
C PHE A 198 -2.37 -3.23 7.24
N SER A 199 -2.37 -2.48 8.35
CA SER A 199 -2.67 -3.01 9.68
C SER A 199 -4.04 -3.64 9.77
N PHE A 200 -5.09 -2.97 9.27
CA PHE A 200 -6.45 -3.49 9.31
C PHE A 200 -6.65 -4.70 8.39
N CYS A 201 -5.99 -4.73 7.22
CA CYS A 201 -5.95 -5.92 6.35
C CYS A 201 -5.28 -7.11 7.07
N LEU A 202 -4.14 -6.88 7.74
CA LEU A 202 -3.48 -7.90 8.56
C LEU A 202 -4.36 -8.36 9.71
N TRP A 203 -5.06 -7.43 10.38
CA TRP A 203 -5.95 -7.78 11.48
C TRP A 203 -7.12 -8.63 10.99
N LEU A 204 -7.76 -8.26 9.87
CA LEU A 204 -8.81 -9.08 9.27
C LEU A 204 -8.30 -10.50 8.98
N LEU A 205 -7.13 -10.63 8.36
CA LEU A 205 -6.52 -11.93 8.09
C LEU A 205 -6.20 -12.71 9.37
N ASN A 206 -5.81 -12.00 10.45
CA ASN A 206 -5.51 -12.58 11.75
C ASN A 206 -6.77 -13.13 12.45
N GLU A 207 -7.91 -12.45 12.33
CA GLU A 207 -9.22 -12.94 12.81
C GLU A 207 -9.63 -14.24 12.11
N LEU A 208 -9.24 -14.34 10.84
CA LEU A 208 -9.40 -15.50 10.00
C LEU A 208 -8.22 -16.45 10.16
N ARG A 209 -7.70 -16.76 11.36
CA ARG A 209 -6.72 -17.85 11.56
C ARG A 209 -7.40 -19.12 12.06
N ARG A 210 -6.88 -20.29 11.66
CA ARG A 210 -7.37 -21.56 12.23
C ARG A 210 -6.81 -21.70 13.62
N ILE A 211 -7.66 -22.05 14.58
CA ILE A 211 -7.21 -22.67 15.83
C ILE A 211 -6.89 -24.13 15.45
N PRO A 212 -5.67 -24.63 15.67
CA PRO A 212 -5.40 -26.07 15.55
C PRO A 212 -6.36 -26.83 16.48
N PRO A 213 -6.90 -27.99 16.09
CA PRO A 213 -7.58 -28.84 17.05
C PRO A 213 -6.56 -29.18 18.16
N VAL A 214 -6.95 -28.94 19.41
CA VAL A 214 -6.22 -29.35 20.62
C VAL A 214 -6.42 -30.84 20.83
#